data_AF-A0A3M8FZA6-F1
#
_entry.id   AF-A0A3M8FZA6-F1
#
_cell.length_a   1.000
_cell.length_b   1.000
_cell.length_c   1.000
_cell.angle_alpha   90.00
_cell.angle_beta   90.00
_cell.angle_gamma   90.00
#
_symmetry.space_group_name_H-M   'P 1'
#
loop_
_entity.id
_entity.type
_entity.pdbx_description
1 polymer ?
#
loop_
_entity_poly.entity_id
_entity_poly.type
_entity_poly.pdbx_seq_one_letter_code
_entity_poly.pdbx_strand_id
1 'polypeptide(L)'
;MKILQISIILTVILSVLFLLIDRNLFFYGENKFDFYSLPLNFIPESRPSFEGGFVIRDSMGMSIIGTGIRYRQSDFKVAKFQKYAIHKDTVYAQLEGYDRNIYFIQFSENLNSKTGLEVAIKTDEEWVQGKKLFWYEVYGNEGRVRNLITIRTLISIIFISNIILIAFSYIKKLQRNKI
;
A
#
# COMPACT_ATOMS: atom_id res chain seq x y z
N MET A 1 25.25 -1.19 31.81
CA MET A 1 24.69 -2.30 31.02
C MET A 1 23.17 -2.20 30.83
N LYS A 2 22.38 -1.93 31.87
CA LYS A 2 20.90 -1.81 31.78
C LYS A 2 20.42 -0.83 30.69
N ILE A 3 21.02 0.36 30.57
CA ILE A 3 20.62 1.37 29.56
C ILE A 3 20.84 0.84 28.12
N LEU A 4 21.97 0.17 27.86
CA LEU A 4 22.25 -0.41 26.54
C LEU A 4 21.24 -1.52 26.19
N GLN A 5 20.91 -2.37 27.17
CA GLN A 5 19.90 -3.43 26.99
C GLN A 5 18.52 -2.84 26.69
N ILE A 6 18.11 -1.78 27.41
CA ILE A 6 16.85 -1.08 27.17
C ILE A 6 16.83 -0.49 25.75
N SER A 7 17.91 0.16 25.31
CA SER A 7 17.99 0.70 23.95
C SER A 7 17.87 -0.38 22.89
N ILE A 8 18.52 -1.54 23.08
CA ILE A 8 18.42 -2.67 22.15
C ILE A 8 16.96 -3.19 22.08
N ILE A 9 16.30 -3.35 23.22
CA ILE A 9 14.89 -3.78 23.26
C ILE A 9 14.00 -2.76 22.54
N LEU A 10 14.23 -1.47 22.78
CA LEU A 10 13.48 -0.40 22.13
C LEU A 10 13.65 -0.44 20.60
N THR A 11 14.87 -0.68 20.11
CA THR A 11 15.15 -0.85 18.67
C THR A 11 14.30 -1.96 18.06
N VAL A 12 14.21 -3.13 18.70
CA VAL A 12 13.40 -4.25 18.21
C VAL A 12 11.92 -3.86 18.16
N ILE A 13 11.40 -3.21 19.21
CA ILE A 13 10.00 -2.75 19.27
C ILE A 13 9.70 -1.75 18.14
N LEU A 14 10.58 -0.77 17.94
CA LEU A 14 10.43 0.24 16.89
C LEU A 14 10.47 -0.39 15.49
N SER A 15 11.34 -1.38 15.26
CA SER A 15 11.38 -2.12 13.99
C SER A 15 10.08 -2.86 13.71
N VAL A 16 9.52 -3.55 14.71
CA VAL A 16 8.22 -4.25 14.55
C VAL A 16 7.10 -3.26 14.26
N LEU A 17 7.02 -2.16 15.01
CA LEU A 17 6.01 -1.12 14.79
C LEU A 17 6.13 -0.49 13.40
N PHE A 18 7.36 -0.22 12.95
CA PHE A 18 7.61 0.29 11.61
C PHE A 18 7.04 -0.67 10.55
N LEU A 19 7.36 -1.96 10.64
CA LEU A 19 6.91 -2.96 9.67
C LEU A 19 5.38 -3.12 9.66
N LEU A 20 4.73 -3.05 10.83
CA LEU A 20 3.27 -3.08 10.93
C LEU A 20 2.61 -1.89 10.23
N ILE A 21 3.17 -0.69 10.42
CA ILE A 21 2.64 0.52 9.76
C ILE A 21 2.93 0.47 8.26
N ASP A 22 4.12 0.02 7.86
CA ASP A 22 4.49 -0.09 6.46
C ASP A 22 3.58 -1.07 5.71
N ARG A 23 3.25 -2.20 6.33
CA ARG A 23 2.25 -3.15 5.82
C ARG A 23 0.86 -2.52 5.67
N ASN A 24 0.44 -1.67 6.60
CA ASN A 24 -0.84 -0.98 6.48
C ASN A 24 -0.82 0.05 5.35
N LEU A 25 0.30 0.75 5.15
CA LEU A 25 0.50 1.72 4.08
C LEU A 25 0.61 1.08 2.69
N PHE A 26 1.03 -0.19 2.61
CA PHE A 26 1.07 -0.94 1.35
C PHE A 26 -0.28 -0.97 0.64
N PHE A 27 -1.38 -1.13 1.38
CA PHE A 27 -2.73 -1.12 0.77
C PHE A 27 -3.12 0.24 0.17
N TYR A 28 -2.34 1.29 0.44
CA TYR A 28 -2.54 2.63 -0.11
C TYR A 28 -1.40 3.04 -1.05
N GLY A 29 -0.48 2.12 -1.39
CA GLY A 29 0.65 2.38 -2.27
C GLY A 29 1.69 3.35 -1.70
N GLU A 30 1.74 3.47 -0.37
CA GLU A 30 2.59 4.42 0.37
C GLU A 30 3.65 3.72 1.24
N ASN A 31 3.82 2.41 1.07
CA ASN A 31 4.85 1.60 1.72
C ASN A 31 6.26 2.01 1.29
N LYS A 32 7.26 1.66 2.10
CA LYS A 32 8.68 1.80 1.77
C LYS A 32 9.30 0.50 1.28
N PHE A 33 8.75 -0.63 1.68
CA PHE A 33 9.27 -1.93 1.31
C PHE A 33 8.33 -2.68 0.36
N ASP A 34 8.86 -3.16 -0.76
CA ASP A 34 8.10 -3.86 -1.80
C ASP A 34 8.05 -5.37 -1.59
N PHE A 35 7.93 -5.81 -0.32
CA PHE A 35 7.88 -7.24 0.03
C PHE A 35 6.45 -7.81 0.01
N TYR A 36 5.45 -6.96 -0.21
CA TYR A 36 4.04 -7.35 -0.19
C TYR A 36 3.49 -7.36 -1.62
N SER A 37 2.62 -8.32 -1.90
CA SER A 37 1.85 -8.36 -3.13
C SER A 37 0.40 -8.68 -2.82
N LEU A 38 -0.50 -8.14 -3.63
CA LEU A 38 -1.89 -8.57 -3.68
C LEU A 38 -2.00 -9.84 -4.53
N PRO A 39 -3.16 -10.54 -4.48
CA PRO A 39 -3.43 -11.64 -5.41
C PRO A 39 -3.20 -11.21 -6.86
N LEU A 40 -2.84 -12.18 -7.70
CA LEU A 40 -2.44 -11.96 -9.10
C LEU A 40 -1.16 -11.10 -9.24
N ASN A 41 -0.36 -11.03 -8.17
CA ASN A 41 0.86 -10.21 -8.08
C ASN A 41 0.62 -8.72 -8.35
N PHE A 42 -0.54 -8.22 -7.94
CA PHE A 42 -0.84 -6.81 -8.04
C PHE A 42 -0.14 -5.98 -6.97
N ILE A 43 0.29 -4.78 -7.33
CA ILE A 43 1.00 -3.86 -6.46
C ILE A 43 0.25 -2.53 -6.47
N PRO A 44 -0.34 -2.10 -5.34
CA PRO A 44 -0.85 -0.76 -5.18
C PRO A 44 0.27 0.27 -5.22
N GLU A 45 0.00 1.41 -5.84
CA GLU A 45 0.96 2.51 -5.85
C GLU A 45 0.25 3.86 -5.82
N SER A 46 0.78 4.77 -5.00
CA SER A 46 0.36 6.15 -4.95
C SER A 46 1.29 7.02 -5.78
N ARG A 47 0.74 7.71 -6.77
CA ARG A 47 1.44 8.70 -7.59
C ARG A 47 0.83 10.08 -7.44
N PRO A 48 1.53 11.15 -7.86
CA PRO A 48 0.90 12.45 -8.03
C PRO A 48 -0.37 12.35 -8.89
N SER A 49 -1.37 13.17 -8.60
CA SER A 49 -2.67 13.13 -9.29
C SER A 49 -2.56 13.33 -10.80
N PHE A 50 -1.60 14.11 -11.27
CA PHE A 50 -1.33 14.33 -12.69
C PHE A 50 -0.68 13.13 -13.40
N GLU A 51 -0.10 12.17 -12.66
CA GLU A 51 0.49 10.93 -13.18
C GLU A 51 -0.44 9.71 -13.02
N GLY A 52 -1.68 9.96 -12.61
CA GLY A 52 -2.72 8.93 -12.46
C GLY A 52 -3.14 8.62 -11.03
N GLY A 53 -2.58 9.32 -10.02
CA GLY A 53 -3.00 9.17 -8.63
C GLY A 53 -2.73 7.76 -8.09
N PHE A 54 -3.69 7.20 -7.35
CA PHE A 54 -3.61 5.81 -6.90
C PHE A 54 -3.84 4.85 -8.07
N VAL A 55 -2.91 3.91 -8.25
CA VAL A 55 -2.93 2.91 -9.30
C VAL A 55 -2.72 1.50 -8.74
N ILE A 56 -3.25 0.50 -9.45
CA ILE A 56 -2.90 -0.90 -9.23
C ILE A 56 -2.09 -1.37 -10.43
N ARG A 57 -0.86 -1.84 -10.20
CA ARG A 57 0.02 -2.38 -11.24
C ARG A 57 0.02 -3.90 -11.23
N ASP A 58 0.27 -4.51 -12.39
CA ASP A 58 0.63 -5.92 -12.49
C ASP A 58 2.13 -6.17 -12.18
N SER A 59 2.52 -7.45 -12.19
CA SER A 59 3.91 -7.88 -12.00
C SER A 59 4.86 -7.42 -13.11
N MET A 60 4.34 -6.96 -14.24
CA MET A 60 5.11 -6.45 -15.38
C MET A 60 5.24 -4.91 -15.34
N GLY A 61 4.69 -4.26 -14.31
CA GLY A 61 4.71 -2.82 -14.13
C GLY A 61 3.62 -2.07 -14.92
N MET A 62 2.70 -2.76 -15.57
CA MET A 62 1.59 -2.16 -16.30
C MET A 62 0.51 -1.71 -15.33
N SER A 63 0.10 -0.44 -15.44
CA SER A 63 -0.98 0.11 -14.60
C SER A 63 -2.34 -0.35 -15.14
N ILE A 64 -3.09 -1.09 -14.33
CA ILE A 64 -4.35 -1.75 -14.71
C ILE A 64 -5.54 -0.83 -14.41
N ILE A 65 -5.45 -0.06 -13.34
CA ILE A 65 -6.45 0.90 -12.92
C ILE A 65 -5.74 2.09 -12.31
N GLY A 66 -6.21 3.30 -12.62
CA GLY A 66 -5.64 4.56 -12.16
C GLY A 66 -6.40 5.72 -12.77
N THR A 67 -6.33 6.90 -12.17
CA THR A 67 -6.95 8.08 -12.76
C THR A 67 -6.40 8.34 -14.16
N GLY A 68 -7.29 8.59 -15.12
CA GLY A 68 -6.94 8.80 -16.52
C GLY A 68 -6.67 7.52 -17.32
N ILE A 69 -6.60 6.35 -16.69
CA ILE A 69 -6.35 5.07 -17.37
C ILE A 69 -7.62 4.60 -18.09
N ARG A 70 -7.44 4.07 -19.30
CA ARG A 70 -8.45 3.31 -20.04
C ARG A 70 -8.15 1.83 -19.93
N TYR A 71 -9.18 1.02 -19.68
CA TYR A 71 -9.02 -0.42 -19.72
C TYR A 71 -9.11 -0.90 -21.18
N ARG A 72 -7.99 -1.37 -21.75
CA ARG A 72 -7.89 -1.85 -23.15
C ARG A 72 -8.52 -0.87 -24.15
N GLN A 73 -9.35 -1.37 -25.07
CA GLN A 73 -10.09 -0.61 -26.07
C GLN A 73 -11.46 -0.11 -25.55
N SER A 74 -11.72 -0.17 -24.23
CA SER A 74 -12.95 0.41 -23.71
C SER A 74 -12.88 1.94 -23.74
N ASP A 75 -14.03 2.58 -24.02
CA ASP A 75 -14.18 4.03 -23.91
C ASP A 75 -14.19 4.51 -22.45
N PHE A 76 -14.26 3.57 -21.50
CA PHE A 76 -14.24 3.85 -20.08
C PHE A 76 -12.90 4.46 -19.66
N LYS A 77 -12.97 5.71 -19.21
CA LYS A 77 -11.84 6.44 -18.61
C LYS A 77 -12.14 6.67 -17.14
N VAL A 78 -11.22 6.27 -16.28
CA VAL A 78 -11.34 6.42 -14.83
C VAL A 78 -11.10 7.88 -14.45
N ALA A 79 -12.08 8.56 -13.87
CA ALA A 79 -11.89 9.87 -13.26
C ALA A 79 -11.33 9.75 -11.84
N LYS A 80 -11.75 8.72 -11.10
CA LYS A 80 -11.41 8.58 -9.69
C LYS A 80 -11.41 7.13 -9.25
N PHE A 81 -10.36 6.74 -8.52
CA PHE A 81 -10.30 5.47 -7.82
C PHE A 81 -10.88 5.63 -6.41
N GLN A 82 -12.03 5.02 -6.11
CA GLN A 82 -12.69 5.23 -4.82
C GLN A 82 -12.21 4.22 -3.76
N LYS A 83 -12.35 2.93 -4.04
CA LYS A 83 -11.99 1.85 -3.10
C LYS A 83 -11.76 0.54 -3.82
N TYR A 84 -11.07 -0.38 -3.17
CA TYR A 84 -10.91 -1.74 -3.68
C TYR A 84 -11.00 -2.78 -2.57
N ALA A 85 -11.28 -4.02 -2.92
CA ALA A 85 -11.36 -5.13 -2.00
C ALA A 85 -10.65 -6.35 -2.59
N ILE A 86 -10.12 -7.18 -1.70
CA ILE A 86 -9.42 -8.40 -2.05
C ILE A 86 -10.25 -9.56 -1.52
N HIS A 87 -10.53 -10.56 -2.36
CA HIS A 87 -11.23 -11.77 -1.95
C HIS A 87 -10.70 -12.98 -2.70
N LYS A 88 -10.04 -13.88 -1.97
CA LYS A 88 -9.32 -15.03 -2.56
C LYS A 88 -8.37 -14.53 -3.65
N ASP A 89 -8.47 -15.06 -4.86
CA ASP A 89 -7.65 -14.70 -6.02
C ASP A 89 -8.29 -13.62 -6.91
N THR A 90 -9.15 -12.79 -6.32
CA THR A 90 -9.84 -11.73 -7.05
C THR A 90 -9.70 -10.37 -6.38
N VAL A 91 -9.56 -9.34 -7.21
CA VAL A 91 -9.53 -7.94 -6.79
C VAL A 91 -10.77 -7.25 -7.35
N TYR A 92 -11.50 -6.56 -6.48
CA TYR A 92 -12.65 -5.74 -6.85
C TYR A 92 -12.27 -4.27 -6.68
N ALA A 93 -12.65 -3.42 -7.61
CA ALA A 93 -12.45 -1.98 -7.50
C ALA A 93 -13.76 -1.25 -7.80
N GLN A 94 -14.03 -0.20 -7.03
CA GLN A 94 -15.08 0.76 -7.32
C GLN A 94 -14.45 2.05 -7.81
N LEU A 95 -14.87 2.48 -8.99
CA LEU A 95 -14.31 3.61 -9.73
C LEU A 95 -15.42 4.56 -10.16
N GLU A 96 -15.08 5.82 -10.28
CA GLU A 96 -15.93 6.83 -10.93
C GLU A 96 -15.38 7.10 -12.32
N GLY A 97 -16.22 7.00 -13.34
CA GLY A 97 -15.87 7.38 -14.70
C GLY A 97 -15.91 8.91 -14.91
N TYR A 98 -15.32 9.39 -16.00
CA TYR A 98 -15.45 10.81 -16.40
C TYR A 98 -16.89 11.21 -16.75
N ASP A 99 -17.73 10.24 -17.06
CA ASP A 99 -19.18 10.36 -17.25
C ASP A 99 -19.96 10.47 -15.93
N ARG A 100 -19.25 10.45 -14.77
CA ARG A 100 -19.79 10.48 -13.40
C ARG A 100 -20.57 9.23 -12.99
N ASN A 101 -20.52 8.16 -13.77
CA ASN A 101 -21.11 6.88 -13.38
C ASN A 101 -20.14 6.09 -12.51
N ILE A 102 -20.70 5.26 -11.63
CA ILE A 102 -19.94 4.33 -10.79
C ILE A 102 -19.80 2.99 -11.53
N TYR A 103 -18.57 2.49 -11.52
CA TYR A 103 -18.20 1.23 -12.13
C TYR A 103 -17.55 0.32 -11.10
N PHE A 104 -18.01 -0.93 -11.08
CA PHE A 104 -17.43 -2.02 -10.32
C PHE A 104 -16.65 -2.92 -11.27
N ILE A 105 -15.36 -3.07 -10.98
CA ILE A 105 -14.45 -3.89 -11.78
C ILE A 105 -14.00 -5.07 -10.95
N GLN A 106 -14.12 -6.28 -11.49
CA GLN A 106 -13.50 -7.48 -10.93
C GLN A 106 -12.34 -7.91 -11.82
N PHE A 107 -11.23 -8.24 -11.17
CA PHE A 107 -10.07 -8.90 -11.74
C PHE A 107 -10.02 -10.33 -11.21
N SER A 108 -9.90 -11.28 -12.11
CA SER A 108 -9.71 -12.69 -11.80
C SER A 108 -8.67 -13.31 -12.71
N GLU A 109 -8.05 -14.39 -12.25
CA GLU A 109 -7.19 -15.20 -13.09
C GLU A 109 -7.97 -15.83 -14.24
N ASN A 110 -7.38 -15.83 -15.44
CA ASN A 110 -7.90 -16.58 -16.57
C ASN A 110 -6.74 -17.30 -17.25
N LEU A 111 -6.66 -18.60 -16.96
CA LEU A 111 -5.62 -19.51 -17.45
C LEU A 111 -5.61 -19.67 -18.98
N ASN A 112 -6.67 -19.24 -19.67
CA ASN A 112 -6.79 -19.30 -21.13
C ASN A 112 -6.43 -17.98 -21.82
N SER A 113 -6.15 -16.91 -21.06
CA SER A 113 -5.77 -15.60 -21.61
C SER A 113 -4.25 -15.47 -21.72
N LYS A 114 -3.76 -14.88 -22.82
CA LYS A 114 -2.32 -14.53 -22.97
C LYS A 114 -1.81 -13.60 -21.86
N THR A 115 -2.69 -12.83 -21.23
CA THR A 115 -2.35 -11.94 -20.11
C THR A 115 -2.61 -12.56 -18.74
N GLY A 116 -3.16 -13.78 -18.68
CA GLY A 116 -3.53 -14.45 -17.42
C GLY A 116 -4.67 -13.78 -16.63
N LEU A 117 -5.25 -12.70 -17.16
CA LEU A 117 -6.18 -11.82 -16.44
C LEU A 117 -7.50 -11.66 -17.20
N GLU A 118 -8.60 -11.87 -16.49
CA GLU A 118 -9.96 -11.54 -16.92
C GLU A 118 -10.50 -10.37 -16.11
N VAL A 119 -11.22 -9.49 -16.82
CA VAL A 119 -11.75 -8.26 -16.25
C VAL A 119 -13.21 -8.14 -16.60
N ALA A 120 -14.04 -8.07 -15.58
CA ALA A 120 -15.47 -7.82 -15.72
C ALA A 120 -15.78 -6.42 -15.19
N ILE A 121 -16.36 -5.58 -16.04
CA ILE A 121 -16.83 -4.24 -15.69
C ILE A 121 -18.35 -4.27 -15.61
N LYS A 122 -18.90 -3.83 -14.49
CA LYS A 122 -20.34 -3.74 -14.22
C LYS A 122 -20.67 -2.39 -13.61
N THR A 123 -21.87 -1.88 -13.87
CA THR A 123 -22.40 -0.65 -13.26
C THR A 123 -23.31 -0.92 -12.08
N ASP A 124 -23.70 -2.18 -11.88
CA ASP A 124 -24.62 -2.62 -10.84
C ASP A 124 -23.87 -2.99 -9.55
N GLU A 125 -24.27 -2.37 -8.44
CA GLU A 125 -23.70 -2.58 -7.11
C GLU A 125 -24.11 -3.93 -6.49
N GLU A 126 -25.28 -4.47 -6.86
CA GLU A 126 -25.79 -5.75 -6.34
C GLU A 126 -24.81 -6.90 -6.58
N TRP A 127 -24.04 -6.81 -7.66
CA TRP A 127 -23.02 -7.79 -8.04
C TRP A 127 -21.90 -7.94 -7.00
N VAL A 128 -21.68 -6.92 -6.18
CA VAL A 128 -20.59 -6.89 -5.19
C VAL A 128 -21.12 -7.00 -3.76
N GLN A 129 -22.36 -6.57 -3.49
CA GLN A 129 -22.98 -6.61 -2.15
C GLN A 129 -23.21 -8.04 -1.61
N GLY A 130 -23.44 -9.03 -2.47
CA GLY A 130 -23.58 -10.43 -2.06
C GLY A 130 -22.29 -11.06 -1.50
N LYS A 131 -21.14 -10.38 -1.65
CA LYS A 131 -19.83 -10.86 -1.21
C LYS A 131 -19.43 -10.09 0.06
N LYS A 132 -19.08 -10.79 1.14
CA LYS A 132 -18.54 -10.18 2.38
C LYS A 132 -17.12 -9.65 2.15
N LEU A 133 -17.01 -8.54 1.41
CA LEU A 133 -15.75 -7.92 1.03
C LEU A 133 -15.29 -6.90 2.07
N PHE A 134 -14.01 -6.96 2.42
CA PHE A 134 -13.37 -5.89 3.18
C PHE A 134 -12.79 -4.86 2.22
N TRP A 135 -13.30 -3.63 2.29
CA TRP A 135 -12.93 -2.55 1.39
C TRP A 135 -11.83 -1.66 1.97
N TYR A 136 -10.84 -1.37 1.15
CA TYR A 136 -9.83 -0.36 1.37
C TYR A 136 -10.26 0.92 0.66
N GLU A 137 -10.69 1.91 1.45
CA GLU A 137 -11.08 3.23 0.95
C GLU A 137 -9.85 4.03 0.58
N VAL A 138 -9.63 4.23 -0.71
CA VAL A 138 -8.49 5.00 -1.24
C VAL A 138 -8.82 6.48 -1.19
N TYR A 139 -10.00 6.84 -1.71
CA TYR A 139 -10.50 8.20 -1.66
C TYR A 139 -11.25 8.47 -0.35
N GLY A 140 -11.05 9.64 0.25
CA GLY A 140 -11.67 10.04 1.51
C GLY A 140 -10.91 9.58 2.77
N ASN A 141 -9.89 8.74 2.60
CA ASN A 141 -9.06 8.23 3.69
C ASN A 141 -7.67 8.90 3.75
N GLU A 142 -7.46 9.98 2.99
CA GLU A 142 -6.18 10.66 2.84
C GLU A 142 -5.64 11.14 4.18
N GLY A 143 -6.54 11.58 5.09
CA GLY A 143 -6.18 11.98 6.45
C GLY A 143 -5.60 10.84 7.28
N ARG A 144 -6.21 9.65 7.24
CA ARG A 144 -5.70 8.47 7.96
C ARG A 144 -4.36 8.02 7.40
N VAL A 145 -4.24 7.95 6.08
CA VAL A 145 -3.00 7.56 5.39
C VAL A 145 -1.87 8.54 5.75
N ARG A 146 -2.16 9.85 5.70
CA ARG A 146 -1.21 10.91 6.13
C ARG A 146 -0.80 10.76 7.59
N ASN A 147 -1.73 10.42 8.48
CA ASN A 147 -1.42 10.18 9.89
C ASN A 147 -0.48 8.97 10.05
N LEU A 148 -0.74 7.86 9.35
CA LEU A 148 0.14 6.69 9.37
C LEU A 148 1.53 7.00 8.82
N ILE A 149 1.64 7.78 7.73
CA ILE A 149 2.92 8.25 7.18
C ILE A 149 3.67 9.10 8.22
N THR A 150 2.95 10.00 8.91
CA THR A 150 3.52 10.84 9.97
C THR A 150 4.04 9.99 11.13
N ILE A 151 3.25 9.03 11.62
CA ILE A 151 3.66 8.11 12.70
C ILE A 151 4.88 7.29 12.27
N ARG A 152 4.88 6.72 11.06
CA ARG A 152 6.05 6.01 10.51
C ARG A 152 7.30 6.89 10.52
N THR A 153 7.16 8.14 10.09
CA THR A 153 8.27 9.11 10.04
C THR A 153 8.82 9.41 11.43
N LEU A 154 7.94 9.61 12.42
CA LEU A 154 8.34 9.80 13.81
C LEU A 154 9.06 8.57 14.38
N ILE A 155 8.56 7.37 14.10
CA ILE A 155 9.22 6.10 14.49
C ILE A 155 10.62 6.03 13.88
N SER A 156 10.77 6.36 12.59
CA SER A 156 12.09 6.39 11.93
C SER A 156 13.05 7.36 12.60
N ILE A 157 12.59 8.56 12.97
CA ILE A 157 13.41 9.56 13.66
C ILE A 157 13.86 9.02 15.02
N ILE A 158 12.94 8.51 15.84
CA ILE A 158 13.25 7.94 17.15
C ILE A 158 14.22 6.77 17.02
N PHE A 159 14.02 5.91 16.01
CA PHE A 159 14.89 4.77 15.73
C PHE A 159 16.32 5.21 15.39
N ILE A 160 16.50 6.18 14.49
CA ILE A 160 17.82 6.71 14.13
C ILE A 160 18.49 7.35 15.35
N SER A 161 17.77 8.17 16.12
CA SER A 161 18.28 8.76 17.35
C SER A 161 18.73 7.68 18.35
N ASN A 162 17.98 6.58 18.47
CA ASN A 162 18.34 5.48 19.35
C ASN A 162 19.63 4.76 18.90
N ILE A 163 19.78 4.50 17.59
CA ILE A 163 21.01 3.93 17.03
C ILE A 163 22.23 4.81 17.33
N ILE A 164 22.10 6.13 17.16
CA ILE A 164 23.17 7.08 17.47
C ILE A 164 23.56 6.99 18.95
N LEU A 165 22.58 6.90 19.86
CA LEU A 165 22.83 6.74 21.30
C LEU A 165 23.54 5.42 21.64
N ILE A 166 23.17 4.32 20.98
CA ILE A 166 23.84 3.02 21.12
C ILE A 166 25.30 3.14 20.66
N ALA A 167 25.54 3.70 19.48
CA ALA A 167 26.89 3.89 18.93
C ALA A 167 27.76 4.75 19.85
N PHE A 168 27.24 5.89 20.31
CA PHE A 168 27.95 6.78 21.24
C PHE A 168 28.29 6.08 22.57
N SER A 169 27.34 5.33 23.11
CA SER A 169 27.53 4.54 24.34
C SER A 169 28.63 3.50 24.18
N TYR A 170 28.71 2.87 23.01
CA TYR A 170 29.74 1.88 22.68
C TYR A 170 31.13 2.53 22.55
N ILE A 171 31.24 3.64 21.82
CA ILE A 171 32.49 4.41 21.67
C ILE A 171 33.04 4.84 23.04
N LYS A 172 32.18 5.39 23.91
CA LYS A 172 32.57 5.81 25.26
C LYS A 172 33.07 4.63 26.11
N LYS A 173 32.46 3.44 25.96
CA LYS A 173 32.92 2.22 26.63
C LYS A 173 34.31 1.80 26.15
N LEU A 174 34.57 1.85 24.84
CA LEU A 174 35.88 1.53 24.28
C LEU A 174 36.99 2.47 24.77
N GLN A 175 36.71 3.78 24.86
CA GLN A 175 37.66 4.75 25.39
C GLN A 175 38.00 4.49 26.86
N ARG A 176 37.00 4.15 27.69
CA ARG A 176 37.22 3.81 29.11
C ARG A 176 38.05 2.54 29.32
N ASN A 177 37.96 1.57 28.40
CA ASN A 177 38.75 0.34 28.49
C ASN A 177 40.20 0.51 28.01
N LYS A 178 40.56 1.64 27.41
CA LYS A 178 41.93 1.97 26.97
C LYS A 178 42.74 2.76 28.00
N ILE A 179 42.10 3.27 29.05
CA ILE A 179 42.70 3.98 30.20
C ILE A 179 42.79 2.98 31.35
#